data_AF-B6BS35-F1
#
_entry.id   AF-B6BS35-F1
#
_cell.length_a   1.000
_cell.length_b   1.000
_cell.length_c   1.000
_cell.angle_alpha   90.00
_cell.angle_beta   90.00
_cell.angle_gamma   90.00
#
_symmetry.space_group_name_H-M   'P 1'
#
loop_
_entity.id
_entity.type
_entity.pdbx_description
1 polymer ?
#
loop_
_entity_poly.entity_id
_entity_poly.type
_entity_poly.pdbx_seq_one_letter_code
_entity_poly.pdbx_strand_id
1 'polypeptide(L)'
;MKKKKKKSKKLKTSKNRVKNKTNKKIKSKSRKVKKIKSRLKKNNKRLKKKSTKPKVPKKQNFILKVINFQNSLKPEINFKINFSFEKYIQAFFDKIASTIFQYKILKKDEERRLKLEKQERERQEKIEIAKERQKEQELKVKLKEQALKDEVKLEKQRAKDIKLFLRKEQAILRIEQAEKQKQFLKQLRLEKQIDKFRVREVKELEKLEKISLKEKRDDYAGLQKRIEQLKEKYRIIRDQKIRERVEALGVKIQGDEDRETLLKKEKEYTLARQKIEFALESFFRSASSLVFQLNKRHITRHMSIFRCIDRRFETGEIFVKWDESVDDEWLLLIYIKNNSPNEGIVIEDKTNPEKNISHEFKNNEIFKASDTMVDSLTQLIARKRAKNTN
;
A
#
# COMPACT_ATOMS: atom_id res chain seq x y z
N MET A 1 -51.91 4.46 -10.00
CA MET A 1 -50.62 4.67 -10.70
C MET A 1 -49.82 3.36 -10.68
N LYS A 2 -49.62 2.72 -11.84
CA LYS A 2 -49.04 1.37 -11.98
C LYS A 2 -47.51 1.41 -12.20
N LYS A 3 -46.76 0.70 -11.34
CA LYS A 3 -45.30 0.49 -11.41
C LYS A 3 -44.92 -0.50 -12.52
N LYS A 4 -43.92 -0.15 -13.35
CA LYS A 4 -43.32 -1.00 -14.40
C LYS A 4 -42.38 -2.06 -13.77
N LYS A 5 -42.63 -3.34 -14.06
CA LYS A 5 -41.73 -4.49 -13.82
C LYS A 5 -40.68 -4.61 -14.94
N LYS A 6 -39.39 -4.75 -14.59
CA LYS A 6 -38.30 -5.13 -15.52
C LYS A 6 -38.09 -6.66 -15.48
N LYS A 7 -37.97 -7.25 -16.68
CA LYS A 7 -37.81 -8.69 -16.96
C LYS A 7 -36.42 -9.23 -16.61
N SER A 8 -36.40 -10.37 -15.92
CA SER A 8 -35.24 -11.25 -15.66
C SER A 8 -34.88 -12.11 -16.89
N LYS A 9 -33.61 -12.15 -17.31
CA LYS A 9 -33.10 -13.13 -18.30
C LYS A 9 -32.57 -14.38 -17.57
N LYS A 10 -33.14 -15.54 -17.90
CA LYS A 10 -32.78 -16.88 -17.40
C LYS A 10 -31.41 -17.34 -17.92
N LEU A 11 -30.57 -17.86 -17.03
CA LEU A 11 -29.42 -18.70 -17.38
C LEU A 11 -29.90 -20.08 -17.84
N LYS A 12 -29.37 -20.57 -18.98
CA LYS A 12 -29.51 -21.97 -19.40
C LYS A 12 -28.22 -22.72 -19.06
N THR A 13 -28.32 -23.65 -18.12
CA THR A 13 -27.32 -24.67 -17.80
C THR A 13 -27.38 -25.79 -18.83
N SER A 14 -26.29 -26.06 -19.57
CA SER A 14 -26.15 -27.27 -20.38
C SER A 14 -25.20 -28.27 -19.71
N LYS A 15 -25.74 -29.47 -19.47
CA LYS A 15 -25.12 -30.63 -18.84
C LYS A 15 -23.88 -31.14 -19.58
N ASN A 16 -22.94 -31.67 -18.81
CA ASN A 16 -21.76 -32.44 -19.24
C ASN A 16 -22.11 -33.61 -20.16
N ARG A 17 -21.31 -33.78 -21.23
CA ARG A 17 -21.01 -35.10 -21.83
C ARG A 17 -19.49 -35.24 -21.95
N VAL A 18 -18.93 -36.01 -21.03
CA VAL A 18 -17.57 -36.55 -21.10
C VAL A 18 -17.50 -37.46 -22.33
N LYS A 19 -16.60 -37.16 -23.27
CA LYS A 19 -16.22 -38.09 -24.35
C LYS A 19 -14.76 -38.44 -24.21
N ASN A 20 -14.52 -39.75 -24.14
CA ASN A 20 -13.24 -40.41 -23.95
C ASN A 20 -12.17 -39.99 -24.96
N LYS A 21 -10.93 -39.92 -24.46
CA LYS A 21 -9.69 -39.92 -25.24
C LYS A 21 -9.64 -41.18 -26.12
N THR A 22 -9.52 -41.01 -27.43
CA THR A 22 -8.86 -41.98 -28.31
C THR A 22 -7.85 -41.25 -29.20
N ASN A 23 -6.64 -41.77 -29.22
CA ASN A 23 -5.48 -41.25 -29.93
C ASN A 23 -5.74 -41.11 -31.44
N LYS A 24 -5.59 -39.90 -31.99
CA LYS A 24 -5.39 -39.69 -33.44
C LYS A 24 -4.05 -39.02 -33.68
N LYS A 25 -3.10 -39.79 -34.24
CA LYS A 25 -1.82 -39.32 -34.80
C LYS A 25 -2.11 -38.23 -35.84
N ILE A 26 -1.61 -37.02 -35.61
CA ILE A 26 -1.60 -35.94 -36.61
C ILE A 26 -0.37 -36.16 -37.50
N LYS A 27 -0.60 -36.61 -38.74
CA LYS A 27 0.37 -36.47 -39.84
C LYS A 27 0.46 -34.98 -40.18
N SER A 28 1.65 -34.38 -40.13
CA SER A 28 1.87 -33.05 -40.73
C SER A 28 3.01 -33.08 -41.75
N LYS A 29 2.72 -32.42 -42.88
CA LYS A 29 3.38 -32.43 -44.18
C LYS A 29 4.88 -32.11 -44.14
N SER A 30 5.68 -32.93 -44.82
CA SER A 30 7.03 -32.56 -45.24
C SER A 30 6.98 -31.38 -46.24
N ARG A 31 7.75 -30.33 -45.96
CA ARG A 31 7.97 -29.22 -46.90
C ARG A 31 8.82 -29.74 -48.07
N LYS A 32 8.24 -29.77 -49.28
CA LYS A 32 8.97 -30.02 -50.53
C LYS A 32 10.02 -28.93 -50.76
N VAL A 33 11.28 -29.34 -50.84
CA VAL A 33 12.41 -28.54 -51.32
C VAL A 33 12.21 -28.24 -52.81
N LYS A 34 12.06 -26.96 -53.18
CA LYS A 34 12.14 -26.53 -54.60
C LYS A 34 13.61 -26.29 -54.94
N LYS A 35 14.17 -27.14 -55.82
CA LYS A 35 15.49 -26.93 -56.45
C LYS A 35 15.45 -25.67 -57.32
N ILE A 36 16.32 -24.69 -57.03
CA ILE A 36 16.58 -23.55 -57.91
C ILE A 36 17.60 -24.00 -58.96
N LYS A 37 17.24 -23.91 -60.24
CA LYS A 37 18.13 -24.18 -61.38
C LYS A 37 19.19 -23.08 -61.49
N SER A 38 20.47 -23.43 -61.39
CA SER A 38 21.60 -22.55 -61.69
C SER A 38 21.74 -22.36 -63.22
N ARG A 39 21.51 -21.15 -63.73
CA ARG A 39 21.94 -20.74 -65.08
C ARG A 39 23.36 -20.18 -65.01
N LEU A 40 24.36 -20.99 -65.35
CA LEU A 40 25.70 -20.54 -65.68
C LEU A 40 25.71 -20.03 -67.14
N LYS A 41 25.91 -18.73 -67.35
CA LYS A 41 26.29 -18.18 -68.66
C LYS A 41 27.81 -17.98 -68.68
N LYS A 42 28.53 -18.84 -69.41
CA LYS A 42 29.94 -18.65 -69.81
C LYS A 42 29.97 -17.73 -71.04
N ASN A 43 30.69 -16.61 -70.97
CA ASN A 43 31.04 -15.82 -72.15
C ASN A 43 32.54 -15.98 -72.42
N ASN A 44 32.87 -16.63 -73.55
CA ASN A 44 34.21 -16.73 -74.11
C ASN A 44 34.57 -15.42 -74.85
N LYS A 45 35.74 -14.84 -74.58
CA LYS A 45 36.37 -13.84 -75.48
C LYS A 45 37.67 -14.41 -76.02
N ARG A 46 37.71 -14.65 -77.33
CA ARG A 46 38.90 -15.07 -78.10
C ARG A 46 39.80 -13.86 -78.36
N LEU A 47 41.09 -13.99 -78.03
CA LEU A 47 42.15 -13.07 -78.42
C LEU A 47 42.66 -13.43 -79.83
N LYS A 48 42.69 -12.48 -80.77
CA LYS A 48 43.34 -12.63 -82.09
C LYS A 48 44.72 -11.98 -82.06
N LYS A 49 45.78 -12.72 -82.41
CA LYS A 49 47.14 -12.20 -82.66
C LYS A 49 47.23 -11.63 -84.10
N LYS A 50 47.84 -10.46 -84.27
CA LYS A 50 48.23 -9.87 -85.56
C LYS A 50 49.70 -10.21 -85.87
N SER A 51 49.98 -10.56 -87.12
CA SER A 51 51.32 -10.84 -87.66
C SER A 51 51.96 -9.59 -88.27
N THR A 52 53.28 -9.46 -88.15
CA THR A 52 54.09 -8.42 -88.81
C THR A 52 55.13 -9.06 -89.73
N LYS A 53 55.21 -8.62 -91.00
CA LYS A 53 56.22 -9.05 -91.98
C LYS A 53 57.50 -8.17 -91.91
N PRO A 54 58.69 -8.69 -92.24
CA PRO A 54 59.93 -7.91 -92.22
C PRO A 54 60.18 -7.13 -93.53
N LYS A 55 60.89 -5.99 -93.45
CA LYS A 55 61.34 -5.17 -94.59
C LYS A 55 62.80 -5.49 -94.95
N VAL A 56 63.08 -5.57 -96.25
CA VAL A 56 64.41 -5.73 -96.88
C VAL A 56 65.11 -4.36 -96.99
N PRO A 57 66.44 -4.23 -96.77
CA PRO A 57 67.15 -2.95 -96.89
C PRO A 57 67.60 -2.65 -98.34
N LYS A 58 67.54 -1.36 -98.74
CA LYS A 58 68.05 -0.83 -100.02
C LYS A 58 69.51 -0.36 -99.89
N LYS A 59 70.31 -0.57 -100.94
CA LYS A 59 71.74 -0.21 -101.07
C LYS A 59 71.95 1.32 -100.96
N GLN A 60 72.93 1.77 -100.19
CA GLN A 60 73.32 3.19 -100.03
C GLN A 60 74.57 3.54 -100.87
N ASN A 61 74.59 4.76 -101.44
CA ASN A 61 75.70 5.30 -102.25
C ASN A 61 77.00 5.46 -101.43
N PHE A 62 78.15 5.08 -102.00
CA PHE A 62 79.47 5.09 -101.33
C PHE A 62 79.86 6.46 -100.74
N ILE A 63 79.47 7.58 -101.37
CA ILE A 63 79.77 8.93 -100.87
C ILE A 63 79.05 9.21 -99.53
N LEU A 64 77.81 8.72 -99.36
CA LEU A 64 77.08 8.82 -98.08
C LEU A 64 77.72 7.96 -96.97
N LYS A 65 78.35 6.81 -97.33
CA LYS A 65 79.13 6.03 -96.35
C LYS A 65 80.35 6.81 -95.86
N VAL A 66 81.05 7.52 -96.75
CA VAL A 66 82.23 8.32 -96.38
C VAL A 66 81.85 9.49 -95.48
N ILE A 67 80.72 10.16 -95.75
CA ILE A 67 80.24 11.27 -94.91
C ILE A 67 79.78 10.75 -93.53
N ASN A 68 79.01 9.66 -93.46
CA ASN A 68 78.63 9.03 -92.19
C ASN A 68 79.86 8.54 -91.40
N PHE A 69 80.86 8.00 -92.09
CA PHE A 69 82.12 7.54 -91.49
C PHE A 69 82.94 8.72 -90.95
N GLN A 70 83.02 9.84 -91.68
CA GLN A 70 83.64 11.08 -91.19
C GLN A 70 82.88 11.67 -89.99
N ASN A 71 81.55 11.69 -90.00
CA ASN A 71 80.78 12.18 -88.84
C ASN A 71 80.93 11.26 -87.60
N SER A 72 81.28 9.99 -87.80
CA SER A 72 81.59 9.04 -86.72
C SER A 72 83.05 9.09 -86.26
N LEU A 73 83.97 9.69 -87.02
CA LEU A 73 85.41 9.75 -86.74
C LEU A 73 85.86 11.18 -86.43
N LYS A 74 86.44 11.38 -85.25
CA LYS A 74 87.15 12.62 -84.91
C LYS A 74 88.53 12.59 -85.61
N PRO A 75 88.88 13.51 -86.53
CA PRO A 75 90.04 13.33 -87.40
C PRO A 75 91.34 13.82 -86.75
N GLU A 76 92.31 12.92 -86.55
CA GLU A 76 93.72 13.22 -86.25
C GLU A 76 94.63 12.34 -87.11
N ILE A 77 94.79 12.63 -88.41
CA ILE A 77 95.84 11.98 -89.23
C ILE A 77 96.42 12.95 -90.25
N ASN A 78 97.74 13.19 -90.16
CA ASN A 78 98.54 13.99 -91.08
C ASN A 78 99.29 13.09 -92.07
N PHE A 79 98.99 13.17 -93.37
CA PHE A 79 99.81 12.56 -94.43
C PHE A 79 100.47 13.66 -95.28
N LYS A 80 101.80 13.64 -95.39
CA LYS A 80 102.60 14.43 -96.34
C LYS A 80 102.99 13.55 -97.53
N ILE A 81 102.62 13.95 -98.75
CA ILE A 81 103.06 13.31 -100.00
C ILE A 81 103.49 14.43 -100.96
N ASN A 82 104.64 14.27 -101.62
CA ASN A 82 105.24 15.24 -102.52
C ASN A 82 105.39 14.62 -103.93
N PHE A 83 104.78 15.20 -104.96
CA PHE A 83 104.99 14.81 -106.36
C PHE A 83 104.79 16.02 -107.30
N SER A 84 105.74 16.21 -108.23
CA SER A 84 105.78 17.32 -109.18
C SER A 84 105.59 16.83 -110.62
N PHE A 85 104.43 17.09 -111.24
CA PHE A 85 104.24 17.01 -112.70
C PHE A 85 103.14 17.98 -113.17
N GLU A 86 103.56 19.11 -113.75
CA GLU A 86 102.78 20.33 -113.96
C GLU A 86 102.06 20.42 -115.32
N LYS A 87 101.20 19.45 -115.63
CA LYS A 87 100.20 19.62 -116.74
C LYS A 87 98.97 18.71 -116.64
N TYR A 88 99.06 17.58 -115.93
CA TYR A 88 97.93 16.67 -115.64
C TYR A 88 97.03 17.13 -114.48
N ILE A 89 97.45 18.18 -113.78
CA ILE A 89 96.84 18.67 -112.55
C ILE A 89 95.57 19.49 -112.81
N GLN A 90 95.44 20.16 -113.96
CA GLN A 90 94.30 21.05 -114.23
C GLN A 90 92.97 20.29 -114.37
N ALA A 91 92.92 19.22 -115.19
CA ALA A 91 91.71 18.41 -115.38
C ALA A 91 91.35 17.54 -114.16
N PHE A 92 92.35 17.18 -113.34
CA PHE A 92 92.17 16.48 -112.07
C PHE A 92 91.55 17.41 -111.02
N PHE A 93 92.00 18.67 -110.95
CA PHE A 93 91.39 19.67 -110.07
C PHE A 93 89.98 20.04 -110.48
N ASP A 94 89.61 20.08 -111.76
CA ASP A 94 88.21 20.35 -112.15
C ASP A 94 87.25 19.21 -111.76
N LYS A 95 87.71 17.94 -111.89
CA LYS A 95 86.94 16.76 -111.44
C LYS A 95 86.89 16.64 -109.91
N ILE A 96 87.95 17.05 -109.23
CA ILE A 96 87.96 17.16 -107.76
C ILE A 96 87.12 18.35 -107.30
N ALA A 97 87.14 19.49 -108.00
CA ALA A 97 86.37 20.67 -107.64
C ALA A 97 84.87 20.40 -107.76
N SER A 98 84.42 19.72 -108.80
CA SER A 98 83.02 19.26 -108.91
C SER A 98 82.64 18.26 -107.81
N THR A 99 83.55 17.36 -107.43
CA THR A 99 83.34 16.40 -106.32
C THR A 99 83.32 17.09 -104.94
N ILE A 100 84.22 18.06 -104.71
CA ILE A 100 84.29 18.88 -103.50
C ILE A 100 83.06 19.78 -103.39
N PHE A 101 82.59 20.33 -104.50
CA PHE A 101 81.37 21.15 -104.53
C PHE A 101 80.13 20.29 -104.19
N GLN A 102 80.02 19.09 -104.75
CA GLN A 102 78.98 18.12 -104.39
C GLN A 102 79.06 17.71 -102.91
N TYR A 103 80.26 17.45 -102.38
CA TYR A 103 80.46 17.17 -100.95
C TYR A 103 80.05 18.35 -100.06
N LYS A 104 80.37 19.60 -100.44
CA LYS A 104 80.00 20.81 -99.70
C LYS A 104 78.49 21.04 -99.69
N ILE A 105 77.78 20.72 -100.77
CA ILE A 105 76.32 20.76 -100.84
C ILE A 105 75.72 19.67 -99.96
N LEU A 106 76.17 18.41 -100.13
CA LEU A 106 75.67 17.27 -99.36
C LEU A 106 75.90 17.42 -97.85
N LYS A 107 77.05 18.00 -97.44
CA LYS A 107 77.35 18.30 -96.03
C LYS A 107 76.40 19.34 -95.44
N LYS A 108 76.09 20.43 -96.19
CA LYS A 108 75.10 21.42 -95.76
C LYS A 108 73.70 20.84 -95.67
N ASP A 109 73.33 19.95 -96.58
CA ASP A 109 72.03 19.26 -96.54
C ASP A 109 71.94 18.23 -95.42
N GLU A 110 73.02 17.52 -95.08
CA GLU A 110 73.08 16.68 -93.89
C GLU A 110 72.99 17.47 -92.58
N GLU A 111 73.68 18.61 -92.47
CA GLU A 111 73.58 19.48 -91.29
C GLU A 111 72.14 20.02 -91.10
N ARG A 112 71.47 20.37 -92.20
CA ARG A 112 70.03 20.75 -92.18
C ARG A 112 69.16 19.58 -91.76
N ARG A 113 69.41 18.38 -92.30
CA ARG A 113 68.69 17.16 -91.93
C ARG A 113 68.86 16.81 -90.45
N LEU A 114 70.08 16.88 -89.91
CA LEU A 114 70.38 16.65 -88.49
C LEU A 114 69.71 17.68 -87.58
N LYS A 115 69.64 18.96 -87.99
CA LYS A 115 68.91 20.00 -87.24
C LYS A 115 67.40 19.75 -87.23
N LEU A 116 66.82 19.40 -88.37
CA LEU A 116 65.39 19.04 -88.47
C LEU A 116 65.07 17.79 -87.65
N GLU A 117 65.92 16.76 -87.70
CA GLU A 117 65.73 15.53 -86.94
C GLU A 117 65.82 15.76 -85.42
N LYS A 118 66.70 16.66 -84.96
CA LYS A 118 66.75 17.08 -83.55
C LYS A 118 65.46 17.80 -83.12
N GLN A 119 64.96 18.72 -83.94
CA GLN A 119 63.71 19.44 -83.65
C GLN A 119 62.48 18.51 -83.66
N GLU A 120 62.44 17.52 -84.56
CA GLU A 120 61.39 16.50 -84.58
C GLU A 120 61.45 15.61 -83.33
N ARG A 121 62.64 15.18 -82.91
CA ARG A 121 62.83 14.42 -81.66
C ARG A 121 62.38 15.20 -80.43
N GLU A 122 62.78 16.46 -80.28
CA GLU A 122 62.35 17.31 -79.15
C GLU A 122 60.83 17.54 -79.14
N ARG A 123 60.19 17.70 -80.32
CA ARG A 123 58.73 17.80 -80.41
C ARG A 123 58.04 16.49 -80.02
N GLN A 124 58.57 15.36 -80.47
CA GLN A 124 58.06 14.03 -80.12
C GLN A 124 58.18 13.78 -78.61
N GLU A 125 59.32 14.07 -78.00
CA GLU A 125 59.53 13.97 -76.55
C GLU A 125 58.55 14.85 -75.77
N LYS A 126 58.34 16.11 -76.18
CA LYS A 126 57.35 17.00 -75.54
C LYS A 126 55.92 16.47 -75.65
N ILE A 127 55.56 15.88 -76.78
CA ILE A 127 54.24 15.25 -76.99
C ILE A 127 54.09 13.99 -76.12
N GLU A 128 55.14 13.18 -75.99
CA GLU A 128 55.16 11.99 -75.13
C GLU A 128 55.03 12.36 -73.66
N ILE A 129 55.79 13.35 -73.18
CA ILE A 129 55.70 13.87 -71.80
C ILE A 129 54.30 14.43 -71.52
N ALA A 130 53.71 15.17 -72.46
CA ALA A 130 52.35 15.69 -72.31
C ALA A 130 51.30 14.56 -72.23
N LYS A 131 51.44 13.53 -73.07
CA LYS A 131 50.58 12.34 -73.03
C LYS A 131 50.75 11.54 -71.74
N GLU A 132 51.96 11.41 -71.23
CA GLU A 132 52.23 10.77 -69.93
C GLU A 132 51.58 11.54 -68.79
N ARG A 133 51.74 12.88 -68.74
CA ARG A 133 51.08 13.73 -67.74
C ARG A 133 49.55 13.63 -67.80
N GLN A 134 48.96 13.59 -69.00
CA GLN A 134 47.51 13.38 -69.15
C GLN A 134 47.08 12.01 -68.63
N LYS A 135 47.82 10.94 -68.95
CA LYS A 135 47.55 9.58 -68.43
C LYS A 135 47.67 9.53 -66.90
N GLU A 136 48.67 10.18 -66.32
CA GLU A 136 48.83 10.27 -64.86
C GLU A 136 47.67 11.03 -64.20
N GLN A 137 47.22 12.13 -64.79
CA GLN A 137 46.07 12.88 -64.30
C GLN A 137 44.78 12.07 -64.37
N GLU A 138 44.53 11.37 -65.48
CA GLU A 138 43.39 10.46 -65.61
C GLU A 138 43.45 9.33 -64.58
N LEU A 139 44.63 8.73 -64.37
CA LEU A 139 44.85 7.71 -63.33
C LEU A 139 44.55 8.26 -61.94
N LYS A 140 45.04 9.46 -61.60
CA LYS A 140 44.76 10.13 -60.33
C LYS A 140 43.28 10.42 -60.13
N VAL A 141 42.58 10.91 -61.15
CA VAL A 141 41.13 11.16 -61.09
C VAL A 141 40.37 9.86 -60.90
N LYS A 142 40.76 8.79 -61.60
CA LYS A 142 40.12 7.47 -61.49
C LYS A 142 40.31 6.83 -60.12
N LEU A 143 41.49 6.98 -59.52
CA LEU A 143 41.77 6.55 -58.14
C LEU A 143 40.93 7.33 -57.12
N LYS A 144 40.79 8.66 -57.29
CA LYS A 144 39.93 9.48 -56.44
C LYS A 144 38.45 9.11 -56.58
N GLU A 145 37.98 8.84 -57.79
CA GLU A 145 36.60 8.40 -58.02
C GLU A 145 36.32 7.02 -57.41
N GLN A 146 37.29 6.10 -57.47
CA GLN A 146 37.21 4.81 -56.78
C GLN A 146 37.17 4.99 -55.25
N ALA A 147 38.03 5.84 -54.68
CA ALA A 147 38.03 6.15 -53.26
C ALA A 147 36.68 6.71 -52.78
N LEU A 148 36.12 7.69 -53.50
CA LEU A 148 34.79 8.26 -53.20
C LEU A 148 33.68 7.21 -53.28
N LYS A 149 33.71 6.33 -54.29
CA LYS A 149 32.73 5.23 -54.40
C LYS A 149 32.84 4.25 -53.25
N ASP A 150 34.05 3.97 -52.78
CA ASP A 150 34.28 3.04 -51.68
C ASP A 150 33.90 3.68 -50.34
N GLU A 151 34.16 4.97 -50.11
CA GLU A 151 33.64 5.71 -48.96
C GLU A 151 32.11 5.66 -48.87
N VAL A 152 31.41 5.93 -49.98
CA VAL A 152 29.94 5.88 -50.03
C VAL A 152 29.41 4.46 -49.78
N LYS A 153 30.09 3.41 -50.25
CA LYS A 153 29.72 2.02 -49.93
C LYS A 153 29.93 1.72 -48.45
N LEU A 154 31.02 2.21 -47.88
CA LEU A 154 31.41 1.98 -46.49
C LEU A 154 30.44 2.70 -45.55
N GLU A 155 30.00 3.90 -45.89
CA GLU A 155 28.96 4.65 -45.16
C GLU A 155 27.60 3.94 -45.23
N LYS A 156 27.22 3.40 -46.39
CA LYS A 156 26.02 2.56 -46.52
C LYS A 156 26.12 1.26 -45.71
N GLN A 157 27.30 0.66 -45.59
CA GLN A 157 27.53 -0.50 -44.72
C GLN A 157 27.40 -0.11 -43.24
N ARG A 158 28.09 0.96 -42.81
CA ARG A 158 27.97 1.51 -41.44
C ARG A 158 26.53 1.82 -41.07
N ALA A 159 25.76 2.48 -41.94
CA ALA A 159 24.35 2.79 -41.68
C ALA A 159 23.48 1.52 -41.55
N LYS A 160 23.74 0.49 -42.36
CA LYS A 160 23.07 -0.82 -42.24
C LYS A 160 23.43 -1.51 -40.93
N ASP A 161 24.71 -1.48 -40.55
CA ASP A 161 25.22 -2.11 -39.34
C ASP A 161 24.69 -1.40 -38.08
N ILE A 162 24.66 -0.07 -38.07
CA ILE A 162 24.03 0.73 -37.00
C ILE A 162 22.54 0.38 -36.89
N LYS A 163 21.82 0.31 -38.01
CA LYS A 163 20.39 -0.05 -38.01
C LYS A 163 20.16 -1.50 -37.57
N LEU A 164 21.10 -2.41 -37.86
CA LEU A 164 21.06 -3.79 -37.41
C LEU A 164 21.35 -3.89 -35.91
N PHE A 165 22.35 -3.15 -35.43
CA PHE A 165 22.72 -3.03 -34.03
C PHE A 165 21.55 -2.49 -33.19
N LEU A 166 20.95 -1.37 -33.59
CA LEU A 166 19.76 -0.81 -32.93
C LEU A 166 18.59 -1.80 -32.87
N ARG A 167 18.38 -2.59 -33.93
CA ARG A 167 17.34 -3.64 -33.93
C ARG A 167 17.66 -4.79 -32.96
N LYS A 168 18.93 -5.18 -32.86
CA LYS A 168 19.38 -6.20 -31.91
C LYS A 168 19.22 -5.71 -30.47
N GLU A 169 19.68 -4.49 -30.17
CA GLU A 169 19.51 -3.83 -28.88
C GLU A 169 18.03 -3.73 -28.47
N GLN A 170 17.17 -3.24 -29.36
CA GLN A 170 15.73 -3.20 -29.09
C GLN A 170 15.11 -4.59 -28.89
N ALA A 171 15.62 -5.62 -29.57
CA ALA A 171 15.16 -6.99 -29.37
C ALA A 171 15.58 -7.52 -28.00
N ILE A 172 16.81 -7.24 -27.56
CA ILE A 172 17.32 -7.59 -26.23
C ILE A 172 16.48 -6.90 -25.16
N LEU A 173 16.22 -5.59 -25.28
CA LEU A 173 15.35 -4.86 -24.36
C LEU A 173 13.94 -5.45 -24.27
N ARG A 174 13.34 -5.88 -25.40
CA ARG A 174 12.03 -6.54 -25.38
C ARG A 174 12.07 -7.92 -24.70
N ILE A 175 13.15 -8.67 -24.89
CA ILE A 175 13.35 -9.97 -24.23
C ILE A 175 13.47 -9.76 -22.72
N GLU A 176 14.30 -8.83 -22.26
CA GLU A 176 14.47 -8.51 -20.84
C GLU A 176 13.16 -8.02 -20.19
N GLN A 177 12.42 -7.14 -20.85
CA GLN A 177 11.11 -6.68 -20.37
C GLN A 177 10.12 -7.86 -20.25
N ALA A 178 10.09 -8.75 -21.25
CA ALA A 178 9.22 -9.92 -21.22
C ALA A 178 9.61 -10.91 -20.11
N GLU A 179 10.90 -11.08 -19.82
CA GLU A 179 11.39 -11.89 -18.71
C GLU A 179 11.01 -11.30 -17.36
N LYS A 180 11.18 -9.99 -17.15
CA LYS A 180 10.72 -9.29 -15.94
C LYS A 180 9.22 -9.45 -15.72
N GLN A 181 8.42 -9.29 -16.77
CA GLN A 181 6.97 -9.49 -16.69
C GLN A 181 6.59 -10.95 -16.35
N LYS A 182 7.30 -11.94 -16.92
CA LYS A 182 7.08 -13.37 -16.58
C LYS A 182 7.43 -13.67 -15.13
N GLN A 183 8.55 -13.14 -14.62
CA GLN A 183 8.96 -13.30 -13.22
C GLN A 183 7.92 -12.67 -12.28
N PHE A 184 7.50 -11.43 -12.57
CA PHE A 184 6.46 -10.75 -11.82
C PHE A 184 5.14 -11.54 -11.80
N LEU A 185 4.70 -12.07 -12.95
CA LEU A 185 3.49 -12.88 -13.01
C LEU A 185 3.62 -14.19 -12.21
N LYS A 186 4.81 -14.80 -12.19
CA LYS A 186 5.10 -16.00 -11.38
C LYS A 186 5.02 -15.67 -9.89
N GLN A 187 5.61 -14.54 -9.48
CA GLN A 187 5.57 -14.06 -8.10
C GLN A 187 4.13 -13.78 -7.65
N LEU A 188 3.34 -13.07 -8.47
CA LEU A 188 1.93 -12.79 -8.19
C LEU A 188 1.07 -14.06 -8.09
N ARG A 189 1.38 -15.10 -8.88
CA ARG A 189 0.70 -16.41 -8.78
C ARG A 189 1.07 -17.13 -7.49
N LEU A 190 2.33 -17.11 -7.08
CA LEU A 190 2.79 -17.70 -5.83
C LEU A 190 2.16 -16.99 -4.63
N GLU A 191 2.16 -15.66 -4.64
CA GLU A 191 1.53 -14.83 -3.60
C GLU A 191 0.03 -15.15 -3.45
N LYS A 192 -0.70 -15.21 -4.57
CA LYS A 192 -2.12 -15.65 -4.57
C LYS A 192 -2.32 -17.07 -4.05
N GLN A 193 -1.35 -17.97 -4.25
CA GLN A 193 -1.42 -19.32 -3.69
C GLN A 193 -1.16 -19.28 -2.17
N ILE A 194 -0.13 -18.57 -1.73
CA ILE A 194 0.20 -18.37 -0.32
C ILE A 194 -1.00 -17.76 0.42
N ASP A 195 -1.65 -16.73 -0.13
CA ASP A 195 -2.84 -16.13 0.49
C ASP A 195 -4.00 -17.11 0.60
N LYS A 196 -4.19 -17.99 -0.39
CA LYS A 196 -5.18 -19.08 -0.30
C LYS A 196 -4.81 -20.14 0.74
N PHE A 197 -3.52 -20.36 1.01
CA PHE A 197 -3.08 -21.23 2.10
C PHE A 197 -3.30 -20.55 3.45
N ARG A 198 -2.92 -19.27 3.61
CA ARG A 198 -3.17 -18.48 4.82
C ARG A 198 -4.66 -18.44 5.19
N VAL A 199 -5.54 -18.17 4.23
CA VAL A 199 -7.00 -18.17 4.47
C VAL A 199 -7.51 -19.56 4.88
N ARG A 200 -6.89 -20.65 4.42
CA ARG A 200 -7.25 -22.00 4.84
C ARG A 200 -6.73 -22.32 6.24
N GLU A 201 -5.48 -21.98 6.52
CA GLU A 201 -4.85 -22.15 7.83
C GLU A 201 -5.63 -21.42 8.93
N VAL A 202 -5.99 -20.15 8.71
CA VAL A 202 -6.83 -19.39 9.66
C VAL A 202 -8.16 -20.09 9.88
N LYS A 203 -8.83 -20.58 8.83
CA LYS A 203 -10.09 -21.32 8.96
C LYS A 203 -9.95 -22.66 9.66
N GLU A 204 -8.80 -23.33 9.52
CA GLU A 204 -8.51 -24.58 10.20
C GLU A 204 -8.21 -24.34 11.68
N LEU A 205 -7.42 -23.30 12.00
CA LEU A 205 -7.19 -22.84 13.37
C LEU A 205 -8.50 -22.44 14.05
N GLU A 206 -9.34 -21.65 13.39
CA GLU A 206 -10.68 -21.28 13.90
C GLU A 206 -11.57 -22.51 14.16
N LYS A 207 -11.48 -23.54 13.31
CA LYS A 207 -12.25 -24.79 13.49
C LYS A 207 -11.70 -25.60 14.66
N LEU A 208 -10.38 -25.74 14.77
CA LEU A 208 -9.73 -26.43 15.88
C LEU A 208 -9.99 -25.71 17.21
N GLU A 209 -9.96 -24.38 17.22
CA GLU A 209 -10.31 -23.57 18.37
C GLU A 209 -11.78 -23.76 18.75
N LYS A 210 -12.71 -23.76 17.78
CA LYS A 210 -14.12 -24.06 18.04
C LYS A 210 -14.35 -25.46 18.60
N ILE A 211 -13.61 -26.46 18.11
CA ILE A 211 -13.66 -27.84 18.61
C ILE A 211 -13.12 -27.89 20.04
N SER A 212 -11.96 -27.29 20.31
CA SER A 212 -11.36 -27.21 21.65
C SER A 212 -12.25 -26.46 22.65
N LEU A 213 -12.90 -25.37 22.23
CA LEU A 213 -13.87 -24.64 23.04
C LEU A 213 -15.13 -25.47 23.31
N LYS A 214 -15.56 -26.28 22.33
CA LYS A 214 -16.71 -27.18 22.50
C LYS A 214 -16.38 -28.33 23.44
N GLU A 215 -15.23 -28.97 23.30
CA GLU A 215 -14.74 -30.01 24.23
C GLU A 215 -14.63 -29.46 25.65
N LYS A 216 -14.02 -28.28 25.84
CA LYS A 216 -13.98 -27.60 27.14
C LYS A 216 -15.40 -27.33 27.67
N ARG A 217 -16.33 -26.88 26.82
CA ARG A 217 -17.73 -26.62 27.21
C ARG A 217 -18.48 -27.89 27.61
N ASP A 218 -18.22 -29.01 26.95
CA ASP A 218 -18.82 -30.31 27.28
C ASP A 218 -18.28 -30.82 28.63
N ASP A 219 -17.00 -30.61 28.94
CA ASP A 219 -16.44 -30.84 30.29
C ASP A 219 -17.07 -29.92 31.36
N TYR A 220 -17.32 -28.65 31.02
CA TYR A 220 -18.02 -27.72 31.91
C TYR A 220 -19.51 -28.02 32.07
N ALA A 221 -20.14 -28.83 31.21
CA ALA A 221 -21.55 -29.17 31.35
C ALA A 221 -21.84 -29.96 32.64
N GLY A 222 -20.90 -30.83 33.06
CA GLY A 222 -20.98 -31.54 34.34
C GLY A 222 -20.86 -30.59 35.54
N LEU A 223 -19.91 -29.66 35.49
CA LEU A 223 -19.75 -28.61 36.50
C LEU A 223 -20.98 -27.69 36.54
N GLN A 224 -21.52 -27.33 35.38
CA GLN A 224 -22.69 -26.46 35.26
C GLN A 224 -23.94 -27.12 35.84
N LYS A 225 -24.15 -28.43 35.63
CA LYS A 225 -25.22 -29.19 36.32
C LYS A 225 -25.05 -29.17 37.84
N ARG A 226 -23.82 -29.31 38.34
CA ARG A 226 -23.53 -29.25 39.79
C ARG A 226 -23.74 -27.85 40.36
N ILE A 227 -23.34 -26.81 39.62
CA ILE A 227 -23.59 -25.41 39.96
C ILE A 227 -25.10 -25.12 39.96
N GLU A 228 -25.86 -25.64 38.99
CA GLU A 228 -27.31 -25.45 38.91
C GLU A 228 -28.01 -26.09 40.12
N GLN A 229 -27.61 -27.32 40.48
CA GLN A 229 -28.11 -28.00 41.69
C GLN A 229 -27.77 -27.21 42.97
N LEU A 230 -26.58 -26.63 43.07
CA LEU A 230 -26.22 -25.78 44.21
C LEU A 230 -27.04 -24.48 44.23
N LYS A 231 -27.22 -23.83 43.08
CA LYS A 231 -28.06 -22.62 42.95
C LYS A 231 -29.50 -22.90 43.37
N GLU A 232 -30.06 -24.05 42.97
CA GLU A 232 -31.41 -24.44 43.33
C GLU A 232 -31.55 -24.68 44.84
N LYS A 233 -30.59 -25.40 45.45
CA LYS A 233 -30.53 -25.54 46.92
C LYS A 233 -30.49 -24.19 47.63
N TYR A 234 -29.66 -23.25 47.17
CA TYR A 234 -29.60 -21.91 47.76
C TYR A 234 -30.84 -21.06 47.50
N ARG A 235 -31.58 -21.29 46.40
CA ARG A 235 -32.87 -20.63 46.16
C ARG A 235 -33.90 -21.08 47.19
N ILE A 236 -34.04 -22.39 47.39
CA ILE A 236 -34.97 -22.96 48.38
C ILE A 236 -34.66 -22.43 49.78
N ILE A 237 -33.40 -22.45 50.21
CA ILE A 237 -32.98 -21.93 51.52
C ILE A 237 -33.28 -20.42 51.65
N ARG A 238 -33.05 -19.65 50.59
CA ARG A 238 -33.33 -18.21 50.59
C ARG A 238 -34.83 -17.93 50.70
N ASP A 239 -35.64 -18.67 49.95
CA ASP A 239 -37.09 -18.50 49.93
C ASP A 239 -37.71 -18.92 51.27
N GLN A 240 -37.19 -19.99 51.89
CA GLN A 240 -37.52 -20.37 53.26
C GLN A 240 -37.17 -19.25 54.26
N LYS A 241 -35.98 -18.66 54.16
CA LYS A 241 -35.56 -17.54 55.03
C LYS A 241 -36.38 -16.26 54.81
N ILE A 242 -36.89 -16.03 53.60
CA ILE A 242 -37.81 -14.92 53.32
C ILE A 242 -39.15 -15.19 54.01
N ARG A 243 -39.67 -16.43 53.93
CA ARG A 243 -40.91 -16.82 54.63
C ARG A 243 -40.78 -16.64 56.14
N GLU A 244 -39.72 -17.17 56.75
CA GLU A 244 -39.45 -17.02 58.21
C GLU A 244 -39.40 -15.55 58.64
N ARG A 245 -38.80 -14.68 57.81
CA ARG A 245 -38.72 -13.25 58.11
C ARG A 245 -40.07 -12.54 57.99
N VAL A 246 -40.86 -12.86 56.97
CA VAL A 246 -42.21 -12.28 56.80
C VAL A 246 -43.14 -12.76 57.90
N GLU A 247 -43.00 -14.02 58.33
CA GLU A 247 -43.72 -14.58 59.49
C GLU A 247 -43.34 -13.88 60.80
N ALA A 248 -42.05 -13.61 61.02
CA ALA A 248 -41.58 -12.84 62.18
C ALA A 248 -42.10 -11.39 62.20
N LEU A 249 -42.41 -10.81 61.03
CA LEU A 249 -43.06 -9.49 60.92
C LEU A 249 -44.58 -9.53 61.21
N GLY A 250 -45.16 -10.72 61.44
CA GLY A 250 -46.57 -10.90 61.82
C GLY A 250 -47.56 -10.74 60.65
N VAL A 251 -47.08 -10.76 59.40
CA VAL A 251 -47.93 -10.67 58.21
C VAL A 251 -48.57 -12.04 57.95
N LYS A 252 -49.90 -12.12 57.94
CA LYS A 252 -50.63 -13.37 57.62
C LYS A 252 -50.31 -13.81 56.20
N ILE A 253 -49.65 -14.97 56.06
CA ILE A 253 -49.32 -15.59 54.78
C ILE A 253 -50.49 -16.49 54.38
N GLN A 254 -51.13 -16.25 53.22
CA GLN A 254 -52.08 -17.21 52.65
C GLN A 254 -51.31 -18.23 51.80
N GLY A 255 -50.83 -19.29 52.44
CA GLY A 255 -50.38 -20.54 51.81
C GLY A 255 -49.32 -20.40 50.71
N ASP A 256 -49.75 -20.21 49.46
CA ASP A 256 -48.93 -20.31 48.25
C ASP A 256 -48.66 -18.92 47.63
N GLU A 257 -48.16 -18.00 48.45
CA GLU A 257 -47.79 -16.66 48.01
C GLU A 257 -46.41 -16.65 47.34
N ASP A 258 -46.36 -16.11 46.11
CA ASP A 258 -45.14 -15.95 45.32
C ASP A 258 -44.07 -15.14 46.08
N ARG A 259 -42.78 -15.45 45.87
CA ARG A 259 -41.64 -14.72 46.46
C ARG A 259 -41.75 -13.21 46.30
N GLU A 260 -42.22 -12.74 45.15
CA GLU A 260 -42.39 -11.31 44.89
C GLU A 260 -43.47 -10.68 45.75
N THR A 261 -44.54 -11.42 46.08
CA THR A 261 -45.62 -10.95 46.94
C THR A 261 -45.17 -10.87 48.40
N LEU A 262 -44.39 -11.84 48.89
CA LEU A 262 -43.78 -11.82 50.22
C LEU A 262 -42.83 -10.62 50.37
N LEU A 263 -41.98 -10.36 49.38
CA LEU A 263 -41.07 -9.22 49.38
C LEU A 263 -41.80 -7.86 49.27
N LYS A 264 -42.91 -7.80 48.53
CA LYS A 264 -43.76 -6.60 48.47
C LYS A 264 -44.41 -6.34 49.82
N LYS A 265 -44.97 -7.35 50.48
CA LYS A 265 -45.54 -7.25 51.83
C LYS A 265 -44.53 -6.82 52.88
N GLU A 266 -43.29 -7.35 52.84
CA GLU A 266 -42.19 -6.91 53.72
C GLU A 266 -41.88 -5.41 53.50
N LYS A 267 -41.80 -4.97 52.25
CA LYS A 267 -41.56 -3.56 51.90
C LYS A 267 -42.72 -2.66 52.31
N GLU A 268 -43.96 -3.09 52.11
CA GLU A 268 -45.15 -2.33 52.51
C GLU A 268 -45.23 -2.20 54.03
N TYR A 269 -44.94 -3.27 54.77
CA TYR A 269 -44.90 -3.26 56.23
C TYR A 269 -43.81 -2.32 56.77
N THR A 270 -42.59 -2.40 56.22
CA THR A 270 -41.49 -1.49 56.61
C THR A 270 -41.79 -0.04 56.27
N LEU A 271 -42.37 0.23 55.10
CA LEU A 271 -42.78 1.58 54.68
C LEU A 271 -43.93 2.12 55.54
N ALA A 272 -44.89 1.29 55.93
CA ALA A 272 -45.93 1.66 56.88
C ALA A 272 -45.34 2.04 58.24
N ARG A 273 -44.41 1.24 58.78
CA ARG A 273 -43.72 1.52 60.04
C ARG A 273 -42.90 2.82 59.98
N GLN A 274 -42.22 3.08 58.87
CA GLN A 274 -41.51 4.35 58.65
C GLN A 274 -42.45 5.56 58.62
N LYS A 275 -43.65 5.42 58.02
CA LYS A 275 -44.65 6.50 58.03
C LYS A 275 -45.17 6.81 59.44
N ILE A 276 -45.37 5.77 60.26
CA ILE A 276 -45.77 5.90 61.67
C ILE A 276 -44.63 6.60 62.45
N GLU A 277 -43.39 6.16 62.25
CA GLU A 277 -42.21 6.76 62.89
C GLU A 277 -42.04 8.24 62.53
N PHE A 278 -42.15 8.58 61.26
CA PHE A 278 -42.02 9.97 60.78
C PHE A 278 -43.13 10.88 61.33
N ALA A 279 -44.36 10.38 61.43
CA ALA A 279 -45.46 11.12 62.03
C ALA A 279 -45.20 11.41 63.53
N LEU A 280 -44.76 10.40 64.29
CA LEU A 280 -44.46 10.58 65.72
C LEU A 280 -43.16 11.34 65.99
N GLU A 281 -42.20 11.33 65.06
CA GLU A 281 -40.91 12.00 65.25
C GLU A 281 -41.04 13.50 65.55
N SER A 282 -41.95 14.17 64.85
CA SER A 282 -42.19 15.60 65.07
C SER A 282 -42.71 15.88 66.48
N PHE A 283 -43.58 15.02 66.99
CA PHE A 283 -44.13 15.10 68.34
C PHE A 283 -43.09 14.73 69.41
N PHE A 284 -42.25 13.72 69.15
CA PHE A 284 -41.12 13.36 70.00
C PHE A 284 -40.13 14.50 70.16
N ARG A 285 -39.74 15.16 69.06
CA ARG A 285 -38.83 16.31 69.10
C ARG A 285 -39.43 17.48 69.88
N SER A 286 -40.72 17.74 69.68
CA SER A 286 -41.46 18.77 70.43
C SER A 286 -41.50 18.45 71.93
N ALA A 287 -41.90 17.24 72.32
CA ALA A 287 -41.98 16.79 73.70
C ALA A 287 -40.59 16.75 74.38
N SER A 288 -39.56 16.28 73.68
CA SER A 288 -38.17 16.27 74.19
C SER A 288 -37.64 17.68 74.43
N SER A 289 -37.91 18.60 73.50
CA SER A 289 -37.54 20.02 73.66
C SER A 289 -38.28 20.65 74.84
N LEU A 290 -39.58 20.37 74.99
CA LEU A 290 -40.38 20.85 76.11
C LEU A 290 -39.82 20.36 77.45
N VAL A 291 -39.60 19.06 77.58
CA VAL A 291 -39.02 18.44 78.77
C VAL A 291 -37.67 19.09 79.12
N PHE A 292 -36.79 19.27 78.13
CA PHE A 292 -35.49 19.91 78.34
C PHE A 292 -35.63 21.36 78.84
N GLN A 293 -36.54 22.15 78.27
CA GLN A 293 -36.78 23.53 78.69
C GLN A 293 -37.36 23.61 80.10
N LEU A 294 -38.31 22.74 80.44
CA LEU A 294 -38.90 22.66 81.78
C LEU A 294 -37.87 22.25 82.82
N ASN A 295 -37.05 21.24 82.52
CA ASN A 295 -35.93 20.81 83.36
C ASN A 295 -34.96 21.96 83.64
N LYS A 296 -34.62 22.74 82.61
CA LYS A 296 -33.68 23.87 82.74
C LYS A 296 -34.26 25.05 83.52
N ARG A 297 -35.53 25.40 83.33
CA ARG A 297 -36.13 26.65 83.85
C ARG A 297 -36.96 26.48 85.11
N HIS A 298 -37.65 25.34 85.25
CA HIS A 298 -38.71 25.15 86.24
C HIS A 298 -38.40 24.05 87.28
N ILE A 299 -37.37 23.23 87.09
CA ILE A 299 -36.99 22.21 88.08
C ILE A 299 -35.97 22.77 89.08
N THR A 300 -36.24 22.58 90.36
CA THR A 300 -35.34 22.94 91.47
C THR A 300 -34.51 21.73 91.90
N ARG A 301 -33.36 21.94 92.58
CA ARG A 301 -32.45 20.86 93.03
C ARG A 301 -33.13 19.74 93.85
N HIS A 302 -34.26 20.01 94.49
CA HIS A 302 -35.01 19.06 95.32
C HIS A 302 -36.10 18.27 94.57
N MET A 303 -36.24 18.45 93.26
CA MET A 303 -37.27 17.77 92.46
C MET A 303 -36.61 16.88 91.40
N SER A 304 -37.20 15.70 91.18
CA SER A 304 -36.78 14.76 90.14
C SER A 304 -36.93 15.39 88.75
N ILE A 305 -36.08 14.97 87.80
CA ILE A 305 -36.05 15.51 86.44
C ILE A 305 -37.13 14.81 85.59
N PHE A 306 -37.72 15.50 84.61
CA PHE A 306 -38.55 14.83 83.61
C PHE A 306 -37.69 14.12 82.57
N ARG A 307 -38.09 12.90 82.20
CA ARG A 307 -37.50 12.14 81.09
C ARG A 307 -38.55 11.84 80.03
N CYS A 308 -38.22 12.17 78.78
CA CYS A 308 -38.97 11.70 77.63
C CYS A 308 -38.39 10.35 77.19
N ILE A 309 -39.20 9.30 77.21
CA ILE A 309 -38.82 7.97 76.73
C ILE A 309 -39.39 7.78 75.33
N ASP A 310 -38.53 7.25 74.47
CA ASP A 310 -38.85 6.96 73.08
C ASP A 310 -39.05 5.45 72.88
N ARG A 311 -40.31 5.03 72.69
CA ARG A 311 -40.67 3.66 72.27
C ARG A 311 -41.33 3.64 70.89
N ARG A 312 -41.05 4.67 70.05
CA ARG A 312 -41.60 4.77 68.68
C ARG A 312 -41.27 3.54 67.83
N PHE A 313 -40.10 2.94 68.05
CA PHE A 313 -39.68 1.78 67.27
C PHE A 313 -40.49 0.53 67.60
N GLU A 314 -40.80 0.27 68.88
CA GLU A 314 -41.37 -1.01 69.33
C GLU A 314 -42.90 -0.99 69.37
N THR A 315 -43.50 -0.03 70.06
CA THR A 315 -44.96 0.05 70.28
C THR A 315 -45.61 1.24 69.60
N GLY A 316 -44.83 2.21 69.10
CA GLY A 316 -45.37 3.43 68.49
C GLY A 316 -45.85 4.45 69.53
N GLU A 317 -45.23 4.44 70.71
CA GLU A 317 -45.61 5.26 71.85
C GLU A 317 -44.43 6.13 72.31
N ILE A 318 -44.72 7.34 72.75
CA ILE A 318 -43.78 8.25 73.42
C ILE A 318 -44.41 8.63 74.74
N PHE A 319 -43.65 8.58 75.82
CA PHE A 319 -44.17 9.03 77.11
C PHE A 319 -43.17 9.86 77.88
N VAL A 320 -43.70 10.75 78.71
CA VAL A 320 -42.93 11.60 79.62
C VAL A 320 -43.21 11.13 81.04
N LYS A 321 -42.14 10.88 81.81
CA LYS A 321 -42.22 10.45 83.21
C LYS A 321 -41.24 11.18 84.10
N TRP A 322 -41.35 10.98 85.41
CA TRP A 322 -40.30 11.38 86.36
C TRP A 322 -39.14 10.38 86.28
N ASP A 323 -37.91 10.85 86.50
CA ASP A 323 -36.73 9.99 86.40
C ASP A 323 -36.75 8.82 87.40
N GLU A 324 -37.34 9.03 88.57
CA GLU A 324 -37.44 8.06 89.66
C GLU A 324 -38.63 7.10 89.53
N SER A 325 -39.59 7.38 88.62
CA SER A 325 -40.80 6.57 88.49
C SER A 325 -40.62 5.39 87.51
N VAL A 326 -41.40 4.33 87.74
CA VAL A 326 -41.45 3.15 86.84
C VAL A 326 -42.09 3.56 85.51
N ASP A 327 -41.78 2.84 84.42
CA ASP A 327 -42.29 3.14 83.08
C ASP A 327 -43.83 3.17 82.99
N ASP A 328 -44.53 2.44 83.86
CA ASP A 328 -46.00 2.39 83.92
C ASP A 328 -46.63 3.66 84.54
N GLU A 329 -45.86 4.46 85.28
CA GLU A 329 -46.28 5.72 85.91
C GLU A 329 -45.87 6.92 85.04
N TRP A 330 -46.40 6.96 83.83
CA TRP A 330 -46.21 8.06 82.90
C TRP A 330 -47.16 9.23 83.19
N LEU A 331 -46.74 10.44 82.80
CA LEU A 331 -47.48 11.69 82.98
C LEU A 331 -48.17 12.13 81.70
N LEU A 332 -47.46 12.04 80.58
CA LEU A 332 -48.00 12.25 79.24
C LEU A 332 -47.70 11.01 78.41
N LEU A 333 -48.69 10.52 77.67
CA LEU A 333 -48.54 9.45 76.70
C LEU A 333 -49.03 9.94 75.33
N ILE A 334 -48.15 9.85 74.34
CA ILE A 334 -48.41 10.24 72.95
C ILE A 334 -48.34 8.97 72.11
N TYR A 335 -49.43 8.62 71.44
CA TYR A 335 -49.49 7.44 70.57
C TYR A 335 -50.32 7.71 69.32
N ILE A 336 -50.11 6.89 68.28
CA ILE A 336 -50.92 6.94 67.06
C ILE A 336 -52.17 6.07 67.23
N LYS A 337 -53.34 6.63 66.89
CA LYS A 337 -54.60 5.89 66.88
C LYS A 337 -54.56 4.80 65.79
N ASN A 338 -54.88 3.56 66.17
CA ASN A 338 -54.97 2.38 65.29
C ASN A 338 -53.71 2.13 64.42
N ASN A 339 -52.51 2.54 64.87
CA ASN A 339 -51.26 2.41 64.12
C ASN A 339 -51.33 2.94 62.68
N SER A 340 -52.19 3.92 62.42
CA SER A 340 -52.41 4.48 61.10
C SER A 340 -52.01 5.97 61.09
N PRO A 341 -51.07 6.40 60.23
CA PRO A 341 -50.60 7.79 60.17
C PRO A 341 -51.69 8.84 59.90
N ASN A 342 -52.86 8.40 59.40
CA ASN A 342 -53.95 9.26 58.95
C ASN A 342 -55.02 9.51 60.03
N GLU A 343 -55.09 8.68 61.08
CA GLU A 343 -56.19 8.73 62.06
C GLU A 343 -55.92 9.68 63.24
N GLY A 344 -54.77 10.34 63.25
CA GLY A 344 -54.39 11.32 64.26
C GLY A 344 -53.55 10.74 65.39
N ILE A 345 -52.92 11.64 66.14
CA ILE A 345 -52.06 11.36 67.29
C ILE A 345 -52.85 11.75 68.54
N VAL A 346 -52.92 10.83 69.49
CA VAL A 346 -53.62 11.01 70.76
C VAL A 346 -52.58 11.36 71.82
N ILE A 347 -52.86 12.41 72.59
CA ILE A 347 -52.09 12.77 73.77
C ILE A 347 -52.98 12.55 74.99
N GLU A 348 -52.62 11.58 75.81
CA GLU A 348 -53.23 11.33 77.11
C GLU A 348 -52.42 12.03 78.19
N ASP A 349 -53.13 12.78 79.02
CA ASP A 349 -52.57 13.56 80.10
C ASP A 349 -53.08 13.05 81.46
N LYS A 350 -52.15 12.54 82.27
CA LYS A 350 -52.33 12.06 83.65
C LYS A 350 -51.80 13.05 84.70
N THR A 351 -51.45 14.28 84.31
CA THR A 351 -50.97 15.29 85.26
C THR A 351 -52.02 15.76 86.27
N ASN A 352 -53.31 15.54 85.99
CA ASN A 352 -54.42 15.82 86.89
C ASN A 352 -54.86 14.55 87.65
N PRO A 353 -54.86 14.54 89.00
CA PRO A 353 -55.24 13.36 89.78
C PRO A 353 -56.75 13.02 89.72
N GLU A 354 -57.60 13.94 89.26
CA GLU A 354 -59.07 13.75 89.28
C GLU A 354 -59.69 13.44 87.91
N LYS A 355 -59.03 13.79 86.79
CA LYS A 355 -59.52 13.53 85.43
C LYS A 355 -58.37 13.34 84.46
N ASN A 356 -58.31 12.18 83.81
CA ASN A 356 -57.44 11.96 82.66
C ASN A 356 -58.05 12.69 81.46
N ILE A 357 -57.27 13.54 80.80
CA ILE A 357 -57.72 14.29 79.62
C ILE A 357 -57.03 13.70 78.40
N SER A 358 -57.81 13.31 77.40
CA SER A 358 -57.30 12.80 76.12
C SER A 358 -57.61 13.80 75.02
N HIS A 359 -56.57 14.27 74.32
CA HIS A 359 -56.70 15.17 73.18
C HIS A 359 -56.26 14.49 71.89
N GLU A 360 -57.08 14.56 70.86
CA GLU A 360 -56.75 14.04 69.52
C GLU A 360 -56.27 15.19 68.63
N PHE A 361 -55.07 15.03 68.06
CA PHE A 361 -54.46 16.00 67.16
C PHE A 361 -54.20 15.39 65.79
N LYS A 362 -54.31 16.21 64.74
CA LYS A 362 -53.81 15.81 63.42
C LYS A 362 -52.29 15.95 63.37
N ASN A 363 -51.63 15.22 62.45
CA ASN A 363 -50.17 15.31 62.27
C ASN A 363 -49.68 16.75 61.96
N ASN A 364 -50.54 17.60 61.38
CA ASN A 364 -50.21 19.00 61.08
C ASN A 364 -50.40 19.96 62.28
N GLU A 365 -51.02 19.51 63.38
CA GLU A 365 -51.37 20.35 64.53
C GLU A 365 -50.36 20.23 65.69
N ILE A 366 -49.07 20.07 65.35
CA ILE A 366 -47.96 19.90 66.30
C ILE A 366 -47.86 21.08 67.28
N PHE A 367 -48.11 22.31 66.82
CA PHE A 367 -48.03 23.50 67.68
C PHE A 367 -49.12 23.52 68.74
N LYS A 368 -50.38 23.21 68.37
CA LYS A 368 -51.48 23.11 69.33
C LYS A 368 -51.23 22.01 70.35
N ALA A 369 -50.72 20.87 69.89
CA ALA A 369 -50.30 19.77 70.76
C ALA A 369 -49.19 20.21 71.73
N SER A 370 -48.18 20.94 71.23
CA SER A 370 -47.11 21.49 72.06
C SER A 370 -47.64 22.43 73.15
N ASP A 371 -48.52 23.37 72.78
CA ASP A 371 -49.12 24.32 73.72
C ASP A 371 -49.89 23.59 74.83
N THR A 372 -50.69 22.57 74.47
CA THR A 372 -51.40 21.76 75.48
C THR A 372 -50.46 21.00 76.41
N MET A 373 -49.37 20.42 75.88
CA MET A 373 -48.38 19.74 76.72
C MET A 373 -47.64 20.71 77.66
N VAL A 374 -47.34 21.92 77.19
CA VAL A 374 -46.71 22.98 78.00
C VAL A 374 -47.61 23.35 79.16
N ASP A 375 -48.89 23.61 78.89
CA ASP A 375 -49.86 24.00 79.90
C ASP A 375 -50.02 22.91 80.97
N SER A 376 -50.19 21.65 80.54
CA SER A 376 -50.32 20.50 81.44
C SER A 376 -49.12 20.32 82.37
N LEU A 377 -47.90 20.30 81.82
CA LEU A 377 -46.68 20.11 82.64
C LEU A 377 -46.39 21.33 83.52
N THR A 378 -46.66 22.54 83.05
CA THR A 378 -46.46 23.76 83.83
C THR A 378 -47.42 23.82 85.02
N GLN A 379 -48.70 23.46 84.80
CA GLN A 379 -49.68 23.34 85.87
C GLN A 379 -49.29 22.28 86.90
N LEU A 380 -48.77 21.12 86.45
CA LEU A 380 -48.26 20.08 87.35
C LEU A 380 -47.13 20.62 88.25
N ILE A 381 -46.14 21.30 87.67
CA ILE A 381 -45.01 21.88 88.42
C ILE A 381 -45.51 22.94 89.40
N ALA A 382 -46.42 23.82 88.97
CA ALA A 382 -46.99 24.86 89.83
C ALA A 382 -47.68 24.26 91.07
N ARG A 383 -48.45 23.18 90.88
CA ARG A 383 -49.10 22.46 92.00
C ARG A 383 -48.09 21.78 92.93
N LYS A 384 -47.06 21.13 92.38
CA LYS A 384 -45.99 20.54 93.21
C LYS A 384 -45.26 21.59 94.04
N ARG A 385 -45.00 22.78 93.48
CA ARG A 385 -44.38 23.90 94.21
C ARG A 385 -45.29 24.45 95.32
N ALA A 386 -46.60 24.60 95.05
CA ALA A 386 -47.57 25.03 96.05
C ALA A 386 -47.67 24.04 97.23
N LYS A 387 -47.58 22.73 96.96
CA LYS A 387 -47.56 21.70 98.02
C LYS A 387 -46.29 21.70 98.88
N ASN A 388 -45.17 22.22 98.37
CA ASN A 388 -43.90 22.30 99.11
C ASN A 388 -43.74 23.62 99.90
N THR A 389 -44.66 24.57 99.73
CA THR A 389 -44.64 25.90 100.40
C THR A 389 -45.67 26.00 101.53
N ASN A 390 -46.59 25.04 101.63
CA ASN A 390 -47.38 24.74 102.82
C ASN A 390 -46.69 23.61 103.59
#